data_AF-A0A6J1HVB2-F1
#
_entry.id   AF-A0A6J1HVB2-F1
#
_cell.length_a   1.000
_cell.length_b   1.000
_cell.length_c   1.000
_cell.angle_alpha   90.00
_cell.angle_beta   90.00
_cell.angle_gamma   90.00
#
_symmetry.space_group_name_H-M   'P 1'
#
loop_
_entity.id
_entity.type
_entity.pdbx_description
1 polymer ?
#
loop_
_entity_poly.entity_id
_entity_poly.type
_entity_poly.pdbx_seq_one_letter_code
_entity_poly.pdbx_strand_id
1 'polypeptide(L)'
;MDFARLTEALAFKSYEKIADICDELMLQAAAEGVDYQDEWPYVIHFLGHLYVDDINSARFLWKSIPSTIKENRPELVAVWKIAQRLWIQDHRGVYEAIHGFDWCQEVQGILVAFSDLYRRRMFQLLVSAYSTISIHDAAHFLGMNEEETKNYVTRRGWIVDVASEMLTVKKQEIGREQKLDSSKLQRLTEYVFHLEH
;
A
#
# COMPACT_ATOMS: atom_id res chain seq x y z
N MET A 1 11.02 26.32 -0.53
CA MET A 1 11.36 25.13 0.28
C MET A 1 12.40 24.29 -0.44
N ASP A 2 13.29 23.63 0.29
CA ASP A 2 14.24 22.68 -0.29
C ASP A 2 13.59 21.29 -0.41
N PHE A 3 13.31 20.86 -1.64
CA PHE A 3 12.76 19.53 -1.94
C PHE A 3 13.85 18.52 -2.33
N ALA A 4 15.14 18.82 -2.12
CA ALA A 4 16.25 17.94 -2.51
C ALA A 4 16.13 16.52 -1.92
N ARG A 5 15.71 16.40 -0.66
CA ARG A 5 15.49 15.08 -0.01
C ARG A 5 14.37 14.29 -0.69
N LEU A 6 13.34 14.97 -1.19
CA LEU A 6 12.21 14.35 -1.88
C LEU A 6 12.62 13.91 -3.30
N THR A 7 13.30 14.77 -4.06
CA THR A 7 13.78 14.43 -5.41
C THR A 7 14.81 13.30 -5.38
N GLU A 8 15.67 13.27 -4.36
CA GLU A 8 16.60 12.19 -4.10
C GLU A 8 15.86 10.87 -3.80
N ALA A 9 14.85 10.89 -2.91
CA ALA A 9 14.05 9.71 -2.61
C ALA A 9 13.29 9.15 -3.84
N LEU A 10 12.78 10.04 -4.69
CA LEU A 10 12.15 9.69 -5.97
C LEU A 10 13.16 9.05 -6.94
N ALA A 11 14.35 9.62 -7.05
CA ALA A 11 15.42 9.09 -7.90
C ALA A 11 15.88 7.69 -7.44
N PHE A 12 16.03 7.49 -6.12
CA PHE A 12 16.40 6.20 -5.53
C PHE A 12 15.23 5.21 -5.41
N LYS A 13 14.02 5.56 -5.86
CA LYS A 13 12.79 4.74 -5.74
C LYS A 13 12.51 4.29 -4.30
N SER A 14 12.95 5.07 -3.31
CA SER A 14 12.74 4.80 -1.89
C SER A 14 11.37 5.34 -1.45
N TYR A 15 10.31 4.82 -2.06
CA TYR A 15 8.95 5.34 -1.91
C TYR A 15 8.39 5.21 -0.49
N GLU A 16 8.90 4.28 0.31
CA GLU A 16 8.50 4.09 1.71
C GLU A 16 8.82 5.30 2.59
N LYS A 17 9.89 6.04 2.26
CA LYS A 17 10.35 7.19 3.05
C LYS A 17 9.71 8.51 2.63
N ILE A 18 8.92 8.52 1.55
CA ILE A 18 8.36 9.75 1.00
C ILE A 18 7.37 10.38 1.97
N ALA A 19 6.53 9.57 2.62
CA ALA A 19 5.59 10.07 3.62
C ALA A 19 6.33 10.80 4.77
N ASP A 20 7.29 10.12 5.39
CA ASP A 20 8.06 10.67 6.52
C ASP A 20 8.81 11.96 6.14
N ILE A 21 9.45 11.98 4.96
CA ILE A 21 10.18 13.15 4.47
C ILE A 21 9.22 14.33 4.24
N CYS A 22 8.05 14.07 3.64
CA CYS A 22 7.05 15.11 3.41
C CYS A 22 6.46 15.64 4.72
N ASP A 23 6.18 14.77 5.70
CA ASP A 23 5.69 15.17 7.01
C ASP A 23 6.73 16.02 7.77
N GLU A 24 8.01 15.62 7.76
CA GLU A 24 9.11 16.40 8.34
C GLU A 24 9.21 17.79 7.71
N LEU A 25 9.20 17.87 6.38
CA LEU A 25 9.29 19.13 5.65
C LEU A 25 8.07 20.03 5.92
N MET A 26 6.87 19.45 6.08
CA MET A 26 5.65 20.20 6.36
C MET A 26 5.68 20.80 7.76
N LEU A 27 6.18 20.04 8.74
CA LEU A 27 6.38 20.50 10.11
C LEU A 27 7.43 21.62 10.18
N GLN A 28 8.53 21.50 9.44
CA GLN A 28 9.56 22.55 9.34
C GLN A 28 8.99 23.83 8.73
N ALA A 29 8.28 23.73 7.60
CA ALA A 29 7.69 24.89 6.94
C ALA A 29 6.65 25.59 7.85
N ALA A 30 5.87 24.83 8.61
CA ALA A 30 4.94 25.38 9.59
C ALA A 30 5.65 26.06 10.77
N ALA A 31 6.78 25.51 11.25
CA ALA A 31 7.57 26.09 12.33
C ALA A 31 8.26 27.39 11.91
N GLU A 32 8.72 27.48 10.67
CA GLU A 32 9.33 28.68 10.09
C GLU A 32 8.31 29.75 9.67
N GLY A 33 7.02 29.40 9.64
CA GLY A 33 5.93 30.31 9.25
C GLY A 33 5.92 30.64 7.75
N VAL A 34 6.52 29.77 6.92
CA VAL A 34 6.52 29.93 5.47
C VAL A 34 5.16 29.53 4.92
N ASP A 35 4.58 30.36 4.05
CA ASP A 35 3.36 29.96 3.35
C ASP A 35 3.71 28.95 2.24
N TYR A 36 3.42 27.68 2.49
CA TYR A 36 3.79 26.56 1.62
C TYR A 36 2.63 25.99 0.82
N GLN A 37 1.41 26.51 1.01
CA GLN A 37 0.20 25.83 0.57
C GLN A 37 0.14 25.70 -0.96
N ASP A 38 0.47 26.75 -1.71
CA ASP A 38 0.34 26.71 -3.17
C ASP A 38 1.47 25.91 -3.85
N GLU A 39 2.67 25.86 -3.27
CA GLU A 39 3.84 25.21 -3.88
C GLU A 39 4.02 23.74 -3.46
N TRP A 40 3.22 23.24 -2.52
CA TRP A 40 3.43 21.91 -1.96
C TRP A 40 3.13 20.77 -2.96
N PRO A 41 3.97 19.73 -3.04
CA PRO A 41 3.73 18.55 -3.88
C PRO A 41 2.71 17.60 -3.22
N TYR A 42 1.45 18.04 -3.11
CA TYR A 42 0.39 17.27 -2.45
C TYR A 42 0.19 15.88 -3.03
N VAL A 43 0.29 15.72 -4.35
CA VAL A 43 0.09 14.44 -5.03
C VAL A 43 1.12 13.40 -4.57
N ILE A 44 2.40 13.79 -4.53
CA ILE A 44 3.49 12.90 -4.11
C ILE A 44 3.37 12.57 -2.62
N HIS A 45 3.05 13.56 -1.79
CA HIS A 45 2.83 13.35 -0.36
C HIS A 45 1.68 12.34 -0.13
N PHE A 46 0.57 12.51 -0.84
CA PHE A 46 -0.59 11.64 -0.73
C PHE A 46 -0.26 10.21 -1.17
N LEU A 47 0.47 10.04 -2.27
CA LEU A 47 0.92 8.73 -2.75
C LEU A 47 1.91 8.07 -1.80
N GLY A 48 2.75 8.85 -1.12
CA GLY A 48 3.63 8.36 -0.05
C GLY A 48 2.83 7.67 1.06
N HIS A 49 1.79 8.32 1.58
CA HIS A 49 0.93 7.71 2.60
C HIS A 49 0.21 6.46 2.09
N LEU A 50 -0.28 6.47 0.85
CA LEU A 50 -0.92 5.31 0.25
C LEU A 50 0.06 4.13 0.09
N TYR A 51 1.33 4.40 -0.22
CA TYR A 51 2.37 3.38 -0.32
C TYR A 51 2.62 2.66 1.03
N VAL A 52 2.65 3.43 2.12
CA VAL A 52 2.85 2.93 3.49
C VAL A 52 1.60 2.25 4.07
N ASP A 53 0.48 2.24 3.34
CA ASP A 53 -0.84 1.76 3.82
C ASP A 53 -1.47 2.65 4.90
N ASP A 54 -1.00 3.89 5.06
CA ASP A 54 -1.56 4.84 6.02
C ASP A 54 -2.67 5.68 5.39
N ILE A 55 -3.84 5.05 5.23
CA ILE A 55 -5.03 5.69 4.68
C ILE A 55 -5.56 6.78 5.63
N ASN A 56 -5.28 6.67 6.94
CA ASN A 56 -5.75 7.64 7.92
C ASN A 56 -5.03 8.97 7.77
N SER A 57 -3.70 8.96 7.70
CA SER A 57 -2.89 10.17 7.48
C SER A 57 -3.23 10.82 6.14
N ALA A 58 -3.40 10.03 5.08
CA ALA A 58 -3.89 10.51 3.80
C ALA A 58 -5.26 11.22 3.91
N ARG A 59 -6.20 10.69 4.68
CA ARG A 59 -7.51 11.32 4.92
C ARG A 59 -7.40 12.62 5.71
N PHE A 60 -6.51 12.68 6.70
CA PHE A 60 -6.27 13.91 7.46
C PHE A 60 -5.66 14.99 6.57
N LEU A 61 -4.69 14.63 5.73
CA LEU A 61 -4.11 15.51 4.72
C LEU A 61 -5.19 16.02 3.75
N TRP A 62 -6.10 15.16 3.26
CA TRP A 62 -7.21 15.61 2.41
C TRP A 62 -8.09 16.68 3.08
N LYS A 63 -8.32 16.57 4.39
CA LYS A 63 -9.14 17.52 5.14
C LYS A 63 -8.44 18.86 5.36
N SER A 64 -7.11 18.87 5.51
CA SER A 64 -6.35 20.10 5.74
C SER A 64 -6.15 20.93 4.46
N ILE A 65 -6.20 20.31 3.28
CA ILE A 65 -6.01 21.01 2.00
C ILE A 65 -7.17 21.97 1.70
N PRO A 66 -6.91 23.26 1.40
CA PRO A 66 -7.91 24.23 0.96
C PRO A 66 -8.69 23.79 -0.29
N SER A 67 -9.97 24.18 -0.40
CA SER A 67 -10.82 23.84 -1.55
C SER A 67 -10.32 24.43 -2.86
N THR A 68 -9.68 25.61 -2.82
CA THR A 68 -9.07 26.27 -3.98
C THR A 68 -8.04 25.37 -4.67
N ILE A 69 -7.21 24.66 -3.90
CA ILE A 69 -6.17 23.76 -4.43
C ILE A 69 -6.79 22.48 -5.01
N LYS A 70 -7.88 21.99 -4.41
CA LYS A 70 -8.60 20.80 -4.88
C LYS A 70 -9.24 21.03 -6.25
N GLU A 71 -9.78 22.23 -6.48
CA GLU A 71 -10.40 22.60 -7.75
C GLU A 71 -9.35 22.83 -8.85
N ASN A 72 -8.19 23.38 -8.48
CA ASN A 72 -7.13 23.70 -9.43
C ASN A 72 -6.29 22.47 -9.85
N ARG A 73 -6.29 21.37 -9.09
CA ARG A 73 -5.44 20.20 -9.34
C ARG A 73 -6.26 18.91 -9.52
N PRO A 74 -6.60 18.50 -10.76
CA PRO A 74 -7.36 17.29 -11.00
C PRO A 74 -6.60 16.01 -10.60
N GLU A 75 -5.26 16.03 -10.64
CA GLU A 75 -4.42 14.91 -10.18
C GLU A 75 -4.69 14.56 -8.71
N LEU A 76 -4.85 15.58 -7.86
CA LEU A 76 -5.11 15.41 -6.43
C LEU A 76 -6.48 14.76 -6.18
N VAL A 77 -7.49 15.15 -6.97
CA VAL A 77 -8.82 14.53 -6.94
C VAL A 77 -8.75 13.07 -7.41
N ALA A 78 -7.93 12.77 -8.42
CA ALA A 78 -7.73 11.41 -8.90
C ALA A 78 -7.06 10.53 -7.82
N VAL A 79 -6.03 11.01 -7.12
CA VAL A 79 -5.41 10.26 -6.02
C VAL A 79 -6.41 10.04 -4.89
N TRP A 80 -7.24 11.04 -4.58
CA TRP A 80 -8.29 10.88 -3.59
C TRP A 80 -9.30 9.79 -3.96
N LYS A 81 -9.66 9.66 -5.25
CA LYS A 81 -10.51 8.55 -5.71
C LYS A 81 -9.86 7.19 -5.45
N ILE A 82 -8.55 7.05 -5.66
CA ILE A 82 -7.81 5.82 -5.32
C ILE A 82 -7.93 5.52 -3.81
N ALA A 83 -7.71 6.54 -2.97
CA ALA A 83 -7.84 6.41 -1.52
C ALA A 83 -9.26 6.03 -1.07
N GLN A 84 -10.29 6.57 -1.71
CA GLN A 84 -11.69 6.20 -1.45
C GLN A 84 -11.97 4.73 -1.80
N ARG A 85 -11.44 4.23 -2.93
CA ARG A 85 -11.58 2.83 -3.32
C ARG A 85 -10.86 1.89 -2.36
N LEU A 86 -9.67 2.28 -1.89
CA LEU A 86 -8.94 1.56 -0.85
C LEU A 86 -9.73 1.51 0.46
N TRP A 87 -10.36 2.61 0.87
CA TRP A 87 -11.17 2.68 2.09
C TRP A 87 -12.41 1.77 2.03
N ILE A 88 -13.10 1.73 0.89
CA ILE A 88 -14.28 0.88 0.66
C ILE A 88 -13.88 -0.59 0.43
N GLN A 89 -12.58 -0.89 0.30
CA GLN A 89 -12.04 -2.20 -0.05
C GLN A 89 -12.50 -2.68 -1.44
N ASP A 90 -12.73 -1.74 -2.35
CA ASP A 90 -13.06 -2.03 -3.73
C ASP A 90 -11.78 -2.25 -4.55
N HIS A 91 -11.27 -3.49 -4.51
CA HIS A 91 -9.98 -3.87 -5.10
C HIS A 91 -9.91 -3.62 -6.60
N ARG A 92 -10.98 -3.94 -7.35
CA ARG A 92 -11.04 -3.67 -8.79
C ARG A 92 -11.08 -2.17 -9.07
N GLY A 93 -11.87 -1.43 -8.29
CA GLY A 93 -11.97 0.02 -8.41
C GLY A 93 -10.64 0.74 -8.17
N VAL A 94 -9.72 0.16 -7.39
CA VAL A 94 -8.36 0.71 -7.21
C VAL A 94 -7.58 0.68 -8.52
N TYR A 95 -7.55 -0.46 -9.22
CA TYR A 95 -6.83 -0.57 -10.49
C TYR A 95 -7.47 0.30 -11.58
N GLU A 96 -8.80 0.35 -11.64
CA GLU A 96 -9.53 1.23 -12.56
C GLU A 96 -9.23 2.71 -12.29
N ALA A 97 -9.14 3.13 -11.03
CA ALA A 97 -8.80 4.50 -10.66
C ALA A 97 -7.34 4.88 -10.99
N ILE A 98 -6.41 3.92 -10.90
CA ILE A 98 -5.00 4.12 -11.29
C ILE A 98 -4.88 4.32 -12.81
N HIS A 99 -5.57 3.50 -13.61
CA HIS A 99 -5.50 3.56 -15.07
C HIS A 99 -6.41 4.63 -15.70
N GLY A 100 -7.40 5.14 -14.96
CA GLY A 100 -8.40 6.08 -15.48
C GLY A 100 -7.96 7.55 -15.53
N PHE A 101 -6.70 7.87 -15.22
CA PHE A 101 -6.19 9.24 -15.21
C PHE A 101 -4.81 9.31 -15.86
N ASP A 102 -4.56 10.38 -16.63
CA ASP A 102 -3.27 10.63 -17.29
C ASP A 102 -2.32 11.34 -16.30
N TRP A 103 -1.42 10.56 -15.71
CA TRP A 103 -0.48 11.03 -14.69
C TRP A 103 0.78 11.64 -15.29
N CYS A 104 1.36 12.62 -14.58
CA CYS A 104 2.70 13.10 -14.91
C CYS A 104 3.76 12.01 -14.68
N GLN A 105 4.89 12.11 -15.40
CA GLN A 105 5.92 11.07 -15.45
C GLN A 105 6.53 10.74 -14.07
N GLU A 106 6.67 11.74 -13.20
CA GLU A 106 7.21 11.58 -11.84
C GLU A 106 6.27 10.75 -10.95
N VAL A 107 4.96 11.00 -11.07
CA VAL A 107 3.91 10.32 -10.31
C VAL A 107 3.66 8.91 -10.85
N GLN A 108 3.75 8.74 -12.17
CA GLN A 108 3.59 7.45 -12.82
C GLN A 108 4.59 6.40 -12.29
N GLY A 109 5.83 6.82 -11.99
CA GLY A 109 6.82 5.93 -11.37
C GLY A 109 6.38 5.36 -10.02
N ILE A 110 5.85 6.22 -9.13
CA ILE A 110 5.33 5.81 -7.82
C ILE A 110 4.09 4.92 -8.00
N LEU A 111 3.18 5.28 -8.91
CA LEU A 111 1.94 4.55 -9.14
C LEU A 111 2.17 3.13 -9.66
N VAL A 112 3.12 2.95 -10.58
CA VAL A 112 3.52 1.62 -11.04
C VAL A 112 4.07 0.81 -9.86
N ALA A 113 4.99 1.37 -9.08
CA ALA A 113 5.52 0.70 -7.89
C ALA A 113 4.44 0.38 -6.84
N PHE A 114 3.47 1.28 -6.66
CA PHE A 114 2.32 1.09 -5.77
C PHE A 114 1.42 -0.04 -6.27
N SER A 115 1.07 -0.07 -7.56
CA SER A 115 0.26 -1.14 -8.14
C SER A 115 0.90 -2.52 -7.97
N ASP A 116 2.22 -2.62 -8.15
CA ASP A 116 2.97 -3.85 -7.95
C ASP A 116 3.06 -4.26 -6.47
N LEU A 117 3.19 -3.28 -5.56
CA LEU A 117 3.14 -3.54 -4.12
C LEU A 117 1.75 -4.02 -3.70
N TYR A 118 0.70 -3.35 -4.15
CA TYR A 118 -0.69 -3.68 -3.88
C TYR A 118 -1.04 -5.07 -4.39
N ARG A 119 -0.66 -5.41 -5.63
CA ARG A 119 -0.83 -6.76 -6.19
C ARG A 119 -0.11 -7.82 -5.38
N ARG A 120 1.09 -7.54 -4.86
CA ARG A 120 1.82 -8.46 -3.98
C ARG A 120 1.10 -8.67 -2.66
N ARG A 121 0.60 -7.60 -2.03
CA ARG A 121 -0.20 -7.68 -0.80
C ARG A 121 -1.49 -8.47 -1.01
N MET A 122 -2.22 -8.19 -2.09
CA MET A 122 -3.45 -8.93 -2.44
C MET A 122 -3.16 -10.40 -2.70
N PHE A 123 -2.08 -10.72 -3.41
CA PHE A 123 -1.69 -12.11 -3.60
C PHE A 123 -1.39 -12.82 -2.27
N GLN A 124 -0.65 -12.18 -1.36
CA GLN A 124 -0.38 -12.75 -0.03
C GLN A 124 -1.67 -12.95 0.78
N LEU A 125 -2.60 -11.99 0.70
CA LEU A 125 -3.92 -12.12 1.31
C LEU A 125 -4.64 -13.35 0.78
N LEU A 126 -4.68 -13.55 -0.54
CA LEU A 126 -5.29 -14.72 -1.17
C LEU A 126 -4.64 -16.04 -0.70
N VAL A 127 -3.31 -16.09 -0.63
CA VAL A 127 -2.55 -17.25 -0.13
C VAL A 127 -2.93 -17.60 1.32
N SER A 128 -3.14 -16.58 2.15
CA SER A 128 -3.40 -16.76 3.58
C SER A 128 -4.86 -17.09 3.91
N ALA A 129 -5.81 -16.50 3.16
CA ALA A 129 -7.24 -16.54 3.49
C ALA A 129 -7.98 -17.68 2.77
N TYR A 130 -7.53 -18.09 1.58
CA TYR A 130 -8.25 -19.04 0.75
C TYR A 130 -7.50 -20.37 0.60
N SER A 131 -8.25 -21.47 0.60
CA SER A 131 -7.76 -22.78 0.15
C SER A 131 -8.14 -23.04 -1.31
N THR A 132 -9.33 -22.58 -1.69
CA THR A 132 -9.85 -22.59 -3.06
C THR A 132 -10.51 -21.26 -3.36
N ILE A 133 -10.32 -20.71 -4.54
CA ILE A 133 -10.92 -19.45 -5.00
C ILE A 133 -11.32 -19.55 -6.47
N SER A 134 -12.38 -18.89 -6.90
CA SER A 134 -12.74 -18.85 -8.32
C SER A 134 -11.71 -18.05 -9.13
N ILE A 135 -11.57 -18.38 -10.42
CA ILE A 135 -10.68 -17.63 -11.32
C ILE A 135 -11.14 -16.17 -11.44
N HIS A 136 -12.46 -15.94 -11.47
CA HIS A 136 -13.06 -14.61 -11.56
C HIS A 136 -12.73 -13.74 -10.35
N ASP A 137 -12.91 -14.27 -9.14
CA ASP A 137 -12.61 -13.53 -7.91
C ASP A 137 -11.10 -13.26 -7.80
N ALA A 138 -10.26 -14.24 -8.13
CA ALA A 138 -8.81 -14.04 -8.14
C ALA A 138 -8.39 -12.93 -9.13
N ALA A 139 -8.99 -12.89 -10.32
CA ALA A 139 -8.77 -11.83 -11.29
C ALA A 139 -9.23 -10.47 -10.75
N HIS A 140 -10.37 -10.42 -10.07
CA HIS A 140 -10.88 -9.22 -9.41
C HIS A 140 -9.92 -8.65 -8.36
N PHE A 141 -9.33 -9.49 -7.51
CA PHE A 141 -8.37 -9.05 -6.48
C PHE A 141 -7.00 -8.64 -7.07
N LEU A 142 -6.56 -9.29 -8.15
CA LEU A 142 -5.26 -9.04 -8.77
C LEU A 142 -5.28 -7.90 -9.81
N GLY A 143 -6.46 -7.48 -10.23
CA GLY A 143 -6.64 -6.43 -11.25
C GLY A 143 -6.15 -6.85 -12.63
N MET A 144 -6.24 -8.14 -12.94
CA MET A 144 -5.76 -8.76 -14.19
C MET A 144 -6.91 -9.42 -14.91
N ASN A 145 -6.74 -9.73 -16.19
CA ASN A 145 -7.69 -10.60 -16.88
C ASN A 145 -7.56 -12.06 -16.38
N GLU A 146 -8.55 -12.89 -16.70
CA GLU A 146 -8.58 -14.27 -16.22
C GLU A 146 -7.43 -15.11 -16.77
N GLU A 147 -6.98 -14.85 -18.00
CA GLU A 147 -5.87 -15.56 -18.63
C GLU A 147 -4.51 -15.22 -18.00
N GLU A 148 -4.25 -13.94 -17.78
CA GLU A 148 -3.07 -13.43 -17.06
C GLU A 148 -3.07 -13.94 -15.63
N THR A 149 -4.23 -13.96 -14.98
CA THR A 149 -4.38 -14.50 -13.63
C THR A 149 -3.97 -15.98 -13.60
N LYS A 150 -4.49 -16.82 -14.50
CA LYS A 150 -4.10 -18.23 -14.62
C LYS A 150 -2.59 -18.37 -14.82
N ASN A 151 -2.00 -17.58 -15.72
CA ASN A 151 -0.56 -17.61 -15.97
C ASN A 151 0.25 -17.20 -14.73
N TYR A 152 -0.19 -16.17 -14.01
CA TYR A 152 0.48 -15.64 -12.83
C TYR A 152 0.44 -16.62 -11.65
N VAL A 153 -0.73 -17.22 -11.38
CA VAL A 153 -0.90 -18.18 -10.27
C VAL A 153 -0.22 -19.52 -10.56
N THR A 154 -0.23 -19.99 -11.81
CA THR A 154 0.44 -21.22 -12.22
C THR A 154 1.96 -21.12 -12.03
N ARG A 155 2.57 -19.98 -12.39
CA ARG A 155 3.99 -19.71 -12.12
C ARG A 155 4.35 -19.73 -10.63
N ARG A 156 3.37 -19.51 -9.76
CA ARG A 156 3.50 -19.53 -8.29
C ARG A 156 3.07 -20.85 -7.66
N GLY A 157 2.82 -21.88 -8.48
CA GLY A 157 2.55 -23.25 -8.04
C GLY A 157 1.12 -23.50 -7.57
N TRP A 158 0.16 -22.66 -7.97
CA TRP A 158 -1.26 -22.95 -7.77
C TRP A 158 -1.76 -23.90 -8.85
N ILE A 159 -2.77 -24.69 -8.52
CA ILE A 159 -3.37 -25.67 -9.44
C ILE A 159 -4.67 -25.08 -9.98
N VAL A 160 -4.80 -25.03 -11.30
CA VAL A 160 -6.01 -24.58 -11.99
C VAL A 160 -6.86 -25.82 -12.30
N ASP A 161 -8.09 -25.86 -11.79
CA ASP A 161 -9.07 -26.85 -12.20
C ASP A 161 -9.96 -26.26 -13.30
N VAL A 162 -9.76 -26.76 -14.53
CA VAL A 162 -10.47 -26.29 -15.73
C VAL A 162 -11.95 -26.70 -15.71
N ALA A 163 -12.31 -27.77 -15.00
CA ALA A 163 -13.68 -28.27 -14.96
C ALA A 163 -14.58 -27.47 -14.00
N SER A 164 -14.01 -26.94 -12.91
CA SER A 164 -14.74 -26.18 -11.89
C SER A 164 -14.50 -24.68 -11.93
N GLU A 165 -13.60 -24.20 -12.78
CA GLU A 165 -13.13 -22.80 -12.83
C GLU A 165 -12.57 -22.31 -11.47
N MET A 166 -12.00 -23.23 -10.70
CA MET A 166 -11.44 -22.99 -9.38
C MET A 166 -9.91 -23.09 -9.38
N LEU A 167 -9.30 -22.26 -8.53
CA LEU A 167 -7.88 -22.26 -8.22
C LEU A 167 -7.67 -22.88 -6.85
N THR A 168 -6.83 -23.92 -6.78
CA THR A 168 -6.35 -24.45 -5.50
C THR A 168 -5.11 -23.69 -5.08
N VAL A 169 -5.25 -22.96 -3.98
CA VAL A 169 -4.19 -22.11 -3.43
C VAL A 169 -3.19 -23.00 -2.71
N LYS A 170 -1.92 -22.92 -3.15
CA LYS A 170 -0.83 -23.56 -2.40
C LYS A 170 -0.55 -22.72 -1.17
N LYS A 171 -1.10 -23.14 -0.02
CA LYS A 171 -0.83 -22.49 1.26
C LYS A 171 0.66 -22.53 1.54
N GLN A 172 1.24 -21.38 1.86
CA GLN A 172 2.61 -21.32 2.34
C GLN A 172 2.63 -22.04 3.69
N GLU A 173 3.49 -23.06 3.83
CA GLU A 173 3.69 -23.70 5.13
C GLU A 173 4.25 -22.65 6.08
N ILE A 174 3.36 -22.03 6.86
CA ILE A 174 3.77 -21.26 8.03
C ILE A 174 4.32 -22.33 8.95
N GLY A 175 5.65 -22.45 8.98
CA GLY A 175 6.33 -23.24 9.99
C GLY A 175 5.78 -22.79 11.33
N ARG A 176 4.90 -23.59 11.94
CA ARG A 176 4.55 -23.42 13.33
C ARG A 176 5.86 -23.63 14.06
N GLU A 177 6.56 -22.55 14.39
CA GLU A 177 7.69 -22.61 15.29
C GLU A 177 7.14 -23.01 16.66
N GLN A 178 6.95 -24.33 16.84
CA GLN A 178 6.94 -24.98 18.13
C GLN A 178 8.39 -25.07 18.64
N LYS A 179 9.12 -23.95 18.64
CA LYS A 179 10.34 -23.84 19.43
C LYS A 179 9.95 -23.03 20.66
N LEU A 180 9.85 -23.73 21.78
CA LEU A 180 9.96 -23.14 23.11
C LEU A 180 11.31 -22.42 23.15
N ASP A 181 11.30 -21.14 22.81
CA ASP A 181 12.48 -20.29 22.86
C ASP A 181 12.95 -20.17 24.32
N SER A 182 14.24 -20.38 24.56
CA SER A 182 14.84 -20.32 25.89
C SER A 182 14.61 -18.96 26.57
N SER A 183 14.43 -17.90 25.77
CA SER A 183 14.04 -16.57 26.24
C SER A 183 12.69 -16.55 26.97
N LYS A 184 11.73 -17.40 26.57
CA LYS A 184 10.42 -17.54 27.22
C LYS A 184 10.53 -18.26 28.56
N LEU A 185 11.44 -19.23 28.68
CA LEU A 185 11.74 -19.89 29.95
C LEU A 185 12.42 -18.93 30.94
N GLN A 186 13.38 -18.15 30.46
CA GLN A 186 14.04 -17.13 31.29
C GLN A 186 13.03 -16.08 31.80
N ARG A 187 12.12 -15.61 30.95
CA ARG A 187 11.03 -14.71 31.37
C ARG A 187 10.12 -15.34 32.42
N LEU A 188 9.79 -16.62 32.30
CA LEU A 188 9.00 -17.32 33.33
C LEU A 188 9.74 -17.39 34.66
N THR A 189 11.05 -17.64 34.64
CA THR A 189 11.89 -17.61 35.84
C THR A 189 11.94 -16.21 36.47
N GLU A 190 12.07 -15.16 35.66
CA GLU A 190 12.02 -13.77 36.13
C GLU A 190 10.65 -13.42 36.74
N TYR A 191 9.55 -13.88 36.15
CA TYR A 191 8.21 -13.67 36.70
C TYR A 191 8.00 -14.39 38.03
N VAL A 192 8.47 -15.63 38.18
CA VAL A 192 8.41 -16.37 39.45
C VAL A 192 9.23 -15.66 40.52
N PHE A 193 10.45 -15.22 40.18
CA PHE A 193 11.31 -14.48 41.10
C PHE A 193 10.68 -13.16 41.57
N HIS A 194 9.97 -12.45 40.69
CA HIS A 194 9.27 -11.20 41.02
C HIS A 194 8.01 -11.38 41.88
N LEU A 195 7.42 -12.58 41.91
CA LEU A 195 6.21 -12.87 42.69
C LEU A 195 6.51 -13.52 44.05
N GLU A 196 7.72 -14.05 44.24
CA GLU A 196 8.17 -14.65 45.50
C GLU A 196 8.80 -13.64 46.49
N HIS A 197 9.07 -12.40 46.05
CA HIS A 197 9.46 -11.27 46.90
C HIS A 197 8.31 -10.27 47.06
#